data_AF-A0A4P5VZW9-F1
#
_entry.id   AF-A0A4P5VZW9-F1
#
_cell.length_a   1.000
_cell.length_b   1.000
_cell.length_c   1.000
_cell.angle_alpha   90.00
_cell.angle_beta   90.00
_cell.angle_gamma   90.00
#
_symmetry.space_group_name_H-M   'P 1'
#
loop_
_entity.id
_entity.type
_entity.pdbx_description
1 polymer ?
#
loop_
_entity_poly.entity_id
_entity_poly.type
_entity_poly.pdbx_seq_one_letter_code
_entity_poly.pdbx_strand_id
1 'polypeptide(L)'
;MSAGLWLALVPPGRVLPLDELAVRLATLPDVEVHCKRRYLTVEVYDRKTGRRPRIVVGLNIEPYVKLESAEIAAMRGSARSDRDMIAAADARYELTWHPRVAYEAYNTLVRIAEEIERASGVVIYNPAEGSFV
;
A
#
# COMPACT_ATOMS: atom_id res chain seq x y z
N MET A 1 -8.62 18.73 2.08
CA MET A 1 -7.88 18.13 0.96
C MET A 1 -7.83 16.63 1.20
N SER A 2 -8.39 15.81 0.31
CA SER A 2 -8.35 14.35 0.45
C SER A 2 -6.94 13.84 0.18
N ALA A 3 -6.43 12.89 0.97
CA ALA A 3 -5.22 12.16 0.62
C ALA A 3 -5.55 11.09 -0.43
N GLY A 4 -4.59 10.72 -1.28
CA GLY A 4 -4.69 9.49 -2.05
C GLY A 4 -4.50 8.29 -1.12
N LEU A 5 -5.18 7.17 -1.43
CA LEU A 5 -5.16 5.95 -0.63
C LEU A 5 -5.23 4.74 -1.57
N TRP A 6 -4.34 3.78 -1.35
CA TRP A 6 -4.44 2.43 -1.87
C TRP A 6 -4.45 1.43 -0.71
N LEU A 7 -5.30 0.41 -0.82
CA LEU A 7 -5.40 -0.70 0.12
C LEU A 7 -4.77 -1.93 -0.52
N ALA A 8 -3.65 -2.40 0.02
CA ALA A 8 -3.04 -3.67 -0.37
C ALA A 8 -3.54 -4.76 0.56
N LEU A 9 -4.51 -5.55 0.09
CA LEU A 9 -5.21 -6.58 0.85
C LEU A 9 -4.35 -7.84 0.92
N VAL A 10 -4.03 -8.28 2.14
CA VAL A 10 -3.02 -9.32 2.38
C VAL A 10 -3.68 -10.67 2.58
N PRO A 11 -3.26 -11.72 1.85
CA PRO A 11 -3.69 -13.08 2.13
C PRO A 11 -3.34 -13.49 3.58
N PRO A 12 -4.19 -14.27 4.26
CA PRO A 12 -3.93 -14.72 5.62
C PRO A 12 -2.53 -15.35 5.79
N GLY A 13 -1.81 -14.92 6.83
CA GLY A 13 -0.47 -15.43 7.15
C GLY A 13 0.66 -14.96 6.22
N ARG A 14 0.42 -14.00 5.33
CA ARG A 14 1.44 -13.47 4.40
C ARG A 14 1.88 -12.03 4.70
N VAL A 15 1.64 -11.55 5.91
CA VAL A 15 2.06 -10.19 6.31
C VAL A 15 3.58 -10.10 6.34
N LEU A 16 4.13 -9.19 5.54
CA LEU A 16 5.51 -8.70 5.64
C LEU A 16 5.62 -7.64 6.77
N PRO A 17 6.48 -7.83 7.78
CA PRO A 17 6.73 -6.82 8.80
C PRO A 17 7.22 -5.48 8.21
N LEU A 18 6.80 -4.36 8.82
CA LEU A 18 7.13 -3.03 8.29
C LEU A 18 8.64 -2.73 8.34
N ASP A 19 9.35 -3.20 9.36
CA ASP A 19 10.81 -3.09 9.45
C ASP A 19 11.50 -3.85 8.31
N GLU A 20 11.03 -5.03 7.95
CA GLU A 20 11.54 -5.76 6.79
C GLU A 20 11.23 -5.04 5.48
N LEU A 21 10.01 -4.53 5.32
CA LEU A 21 9.64 -3.69 4.18
C LEU A 21 10.53 -2.44 4.10
N ALA A 22 10.85 -1.81 5.24
CA ALA A 22 11.71 -0.64 5.29
C ALA A 22 13.12 -0.95 4.78
N VAL A 23 13.68 -2.10 5.16
CA VAL A 23 15.00 -2.55 4.68
C VAL A 23 14.98 -2.74 3.16
N ARG A 24 13.92 -3.34 2.62
CA ARG A 24 13.76 -3.54 1.17
C ARG A 24 13.64 -2.22 0.42
N LEU A 25 12.87 -1.26 0.96
CA LEU A 25 12.68 0.05 0.34
C LEU A 25 13.91 0.95 0.46
N ALA A 26 14.75 0.75 1.47
CA ALA A 26 15.98 1.52 1.66
C ALA A 26 17.02 1.31 0.55
N THR A 27 16.86 0.28 -0.29
CA THR A 27 17.73 0.07 -1.46
C THR A 27 17.29 0.90 -2.68
N LEU A 28 16.14 1.56 -2.62
CA LEU A 28 15.66 2.41 -3.72
C LEU A 28 16.46 3.71 -3.79
N PRO A 29 16.89 4.15 -4.98
CA PRO A 29 17.60 5.41 -5.13
C PRO A 29 16.66 6.59 -4.83
N ASP A 30 17.23 7.69 -4.33
CA ASP A 30 16.51 8.94 -4.07
C ASP A 30 15.34 8.80 -3.08
N VAL A 31 15.39 7.79 -2.21
CA VAL A 31 14.37 7.52 -1.20
C VAL A 31 15.00 7.49 0.20
N GLU A 32 14.36 8.17 1.15
CA GLU A 32 14.65 8.05 2.58
C GLU A 32 13.48 7.34 3.26
N VAL A 33 13.76 6.26 3.98
CA VAL A 33 12.74 5.45 4.67
C VAL A 33 12.88 5.59 6.18
N HIS A 34 11.80 5.96 6.85
CA HIS A 34 11.72 6.05 8.30
C HIS A 34 10.67 5.07 8.82
N CYS A 35 11.13 4.06 9.55
CA CYS A 35 10.25 3.12 10.23
C CYS A 35 9.86 3.65 11.62
N LYS A 36 8.55 3.71 11.87
CA LYS A 36 7.99 3.91 13.21
C LYS A 36 7.11 2.71 13.54
N ARG A 37 6.84 2.48 14.83
CA ARG A 37 6.17 1.27 15.36
C ARG A 37 4.95 0.77 14.56
N ARG A 38 4.15 1.66 13.95
CA ARG A 38 2.92 1.28 13.24
C ARG A 38 2.87 1.74 11.77
N TYR A 39 3.89 2.44 11.29
CA TYR A 39 3.89 2.95 9.92
C TYR A 39 5.30 3.25 9.42
N LEU A 40 5.47 3.15 8.10
CA LEU A 40 6.65 3.62 7.38
C LEU A 40 6.36 4.96 6.75
N THR A 41 7.32 5.85 6.83
CA THR A 41 7.34 7.09 6.05
C THR A 41 8.42 6.97 4.99
N VAL A 42 8.03 7.12 3.73
CA VAL A 42 8.92 7.08 2.57
C VAL A 42 8.96 8.48 1.97
N GLU A 43 10.09 9.15 2.10
CA GLU A 43 10.32 10.46 1.49
C GLU A 43 11.06 10.28 0.18
N VAL A 44 10.54 10.85 -0.89
CA VAL A 44 11.09 10.71 -2.24
C VAL A 44 11.72 12.03 -2.63
N TYR A 45 13.00 12.02 -2.97
CA TYR A 45 13.68 13.22 -3.44
C TYR A 45 13.37 13.47 -4.91
N ASP A 46 12.54 14.47 -5.19
CA ASP A 46 12.27 14.94 -6.54
C ASP A 46 13.35 15.94 -6.96
N ARG A 47 14.30 15.48 -7.78
CA ARG A 47 15.42 16.29 -8.29
C ARG A 47 14.97 17.47 -9.15
N LYS A 48 13.81 17.40 -9.80
CA LYS A 48 13.32 18.47 -10.69
C LYS A 48 12.75 19.63 -9.90
N THR A 49 12.00 19.33 -8.83
CA THR A 49 11.31 20.37 -8.04
C THR A 49 12.04 20.71 -6.75
N GLY A 50 13.05 19.92 -6.35
CA GLY A 50 13.74 20.01 -5.07
C GLY A 50 12.85 19.64 -3.87
N ARG A 51 11.64 19.12 -4.13
CA ARG A 51 10.68 18.75 -3.09
C ARG A 51 10.94 17.32 -2.60
N ARG A 52 10.43 17.06 -1.40
CA ARG A 52 10.44 15.73 -0.77
C ARG A 52 9.00 15.26 -0.49
N PRO A 53 8.22 14.91 -1.53
CA PRO A 53 6.92 14.28 -1.32
C PRO A 53 7.05 13.05 -0.42
N ARG A 54 5.99 12.82 0.37
CA ARG A 54 5.94 11.79 1.39
C ARG A 54 4.83 10.80 1.08
N ILE A 55 5.16 9.51 1.18
CA ILE A 55 4.23 8.40 1.15
C ILE A 55 4.27 7.75 2.53
N VAL A 56 3.11 7.46 3.11
CA VAL A 56 3.00 6.78 4.40
C VAL A 56 2.39 5.41 4.17
N VAL A 57 3.05 4.37 4.67
CA VAL A 57 2.60 2.98 4.60
C VAL A 57 2.23 2.52 6.00
N GLY A 58 0.94 2.36 6.27
CA GLY A 58 0.45 1.75 7.51
C GLY A 58 0.22 0.25 7.33
N LEU A 59 0.38 -0.53 8.39
CA LEU A 59 -0.10 -1.91 8.45
C LEU A 59 -1.30 -1.97 9.40
N ASN A 60 -2.44 -2.39 8.89
CA ASN A 60 -3.68 -2.53 9.64
C ASN A 60 -4.03 -4.02 9.77
N ILE A 61 -4.10 -4.49 11.01
CA ILE A 61 -4.42 -5.88 11.40
C ILE A 61 -5.61 -5.93 12.35
N GLU A 62 -6.41 -4.85 12.38
CA GLU A 62 -7.57 -4.78 13.27
C GLU A 62 -8.70 -5.70 12.78
N PRO A 63 -9.54 -6.24 13.68
CA PRO A 63 -10.52 -7.27 13.32
C PRO A 63 -11.51 -6.87 12.21
N TYR A 64 -11.81 -5.57 12.05
CA TYR A 64 -12.72 -5.11 10.99
C TYR A 64 -12.13 -5.22 9.59
N VAL A 65 -10.80 -5.33 9.43
CA VAL A 65 -10.17 -5.47 8.11
C VAL A 65 -10.75 -6.67 7.37
N LYS A 66 -11.03 -7.76 8.09
CA LYS A 66 -11.68 -8.94 7.52
C LYS A 66 -13.09 -8.67 7.01
N LEU A 67 -13.87 -7.89 7.76
CA LEU A 67 -15.23 -7.51 7.35
C LEU A 67 -15.19 -6.63 6.10
N GLU A 68 -14.38 -5.57 6.11
CA GLU A 68 -14.25 -4.65 4.97
C GLU A 68 -13.70 -5.36 3.72
N SER A 69 -12.77 -6.29 3.89
CA SER A 69 -12.21 -7.03 2.75
C SER A 69 -13.24 -7.98 2.12
N ALA A 70 -14.10 -8.61 2.93
CA ALA A 70 -15.24 -9.38 2.43
C ALA A 70 -16.26 -8.51 1.67
N GLU A 71 -16.53 -7.31 2.16
CA GLU A 71 -17.39 -6.33 1.48
C GLU A 71 -16.81 -5.89 0.13
N ILE A 72 -15.51 -5.57 0.08
CA ILE A 72 -14.78 -5.24 -1.16
C ILE A 72 -14.87 -6.41 -2.16
N ALA A 73 -14.61 -7.64 -1.70
CA ALA A 73 -14.67 -8.83 -2.54
C ALA A 73 -16.08 -9.09 -3.09
N ALA A 74 -17.14 -8.85 -2.31
CA ALA A 74 -18.51 -9.01 -2.73
C ALA A 74 -18.95 -7.96 -3.76
N MET A 75 -18.61 -6.68 -3.52
CA MET A 75 -19.07 -5.57 -4.36
C MET A 75 -18.24 -5.37 -5.63
N ARG A 76 -16.93 -5.63 -5.56
CA ARG A 76 -15.96 -5.28 -6.62
C ARG A 76 -15.21 -6.48 -7.18
N GLY A 77 -15.05 -7.55 -6.40
CA GLY A 77 -14.28 -8.74 -6.76
C GLY A 77 -15.08 -9.86 -7.42
N SER A 78 -16.38 -9.71 -7.67
CA SER A 78 -17.28 -10.82 -8.03
C SER A 78 -16.86 -11.62 -9.28
N ALA A 79 -16.23 -10.99 -10.26
CA ALA A 79 -15.74 -11.63 -11.48
C ALA A 79 -14.24 -12.02 -11.42
N ARG A 80 -13.56 -11.79 -10.30
CA ARG A 80 -12.13 -12.04 -10.16
C ARG A 80 -11.85 -13.46 -9.65
N SER A 81 -10.75 -14.05 -10.12
CA SER A 81 -10.29 -15.37 -9.67
C SER A 81 -9.72 -15.37 -8.25
N ASP A 82 -9.29 -14.21 -7.75
CA ASP A 82 -8.70 -14.01 -6.43
C ASP A 82 -9.70 -13.52 -5.37
N ARG A 83 -11.00 -13.51 -5.68
CA ARG A 83 -12.08 -13.02 -4.80
C ARG A 83 -12.07 -13.63 -3.41
N ASP A 84 -11.90 -14.94 -3.31
CA ASP A 84 -11.93 -15.64 -2.01
C ASP A 84 -10.72 -15.27 -1.15
N MET A 85 -9.56 -15.02 -1.78
CA MET A 85 -8.38 -14.51 -1.10
C MET A 85 -8.65 -13.10 -0.57
N ILE A 86 -9.21 -12.21 -1.41
CA ILE A 86 -9.60 -10.85 -1.01
C ILE A 86 -10.57 -10.92 0.18
N ALA A 87 -11.59 -11.76 0.11
CA ALA A 87 -12.59 -11.89 1.18
C ALA A 87 -12.01 -12.44 2.49
N ALA A 88 -10.95 -13.24 2.42
CA ALA A 88 -10.30 -13.83 3.57
C ALA A 88 -9.25 -12.92 4.21
N ALA A 89 -8.83 -11.84 3.55
CA ALA A 89 -7.78 -10.96 4.03
C ALA A 89 -8.09 -10.39 5.42
N ASP A 90 -7.22 -10.65 6.40
CA ASP A 90 -7.32 -10.20 7.78
C ASP A 90 -6.30 -9.09 8.13
N ALA A 91 -5.50 -8.70 7.14
CA ALA A 91 -4.55 -7.62 7.22
C ALA A 91 -4.53 -6.83 5.90
N ARG A 92 -4.13 -5.55 5.99
CA ARG A 92 -3.88 -4.72 4.81
C ARG A 92 -2.78 -3.71 5.04
N TYR A 93 -2.08 -3.36 3.96
CA TYR A 93 -1.28 -2.13 3.95
C TYR A 93 -2.11 -0.97 3.43
N GLU A 94 -1.96 0.18 4.08
CA GLU A 94 -2.60 1.44 3.71
C GLU A 94 -1.52 2.37 3.19
N LEU A 95 -1.45 2.54 1.87
CA LEU A 95 -0.50 3.44 1.21
C LEU A 95 -1.20 4.78 1.01
N THR A 96 -0.74 5.80 1.72
CA THR A 96 -1.32 7.14 1.70
C THR A 96 -0.33 8.18 1.18
N TRP A 97 -0.82 9.13 0.40
CA TRP A 97 0.02 10.19 -0.19
C TRP A 97 -0.77 11.48 -0.43
N HIS A 98 -0.05 12.57 -0.67
CA HIS A 98 -0.69 13.84 -1.04
C HIS A 98 -1.02 13.88 -2.54
N PRO A 99 -2.27 14.14 -2.99
CA PRO A 99 -2.70 13.92 -4.39
C PRO A 99 -1.92 14.71 -5.44
N ARG A 100 -1.34 15.85 -5.05
CA ARG A 100 -0.37 16.57 -5.89
C ARG A 100 1.00 15.90 -5.79
N VAL A 101 1.07 14.66 -6.25
CA VAL A 101 2.31 13.89 -6.28
C VAL A 101 3.10 14.32 -7.52
N ALA A 102 4.39 14.58 -7.34
CA ALA A 102 5.30 14.64 -8.48
C ALA A 102 5.40 13.26 -9.15
N TYR A 103 5.76 13.21 -10.42
CA TYR A 103 5.88 11.96 -11.18
C TYR A 103 6.78 10.93 -10.46
N GLU A 104 7.87 11.41 -9.85
CA GLU A 104 8.83 10.63 -9.08
C GLU A 104 8.19 9.91 -7.88
N ALA A 105 7.33 10.60 -7.12
CA ALA A 105 6.68 9.97 -5.98
C ALA A 105 5.53 9.05 -6.39
N TYR A 106 4.90 9.25 -7.55
CA TYR A 106 3.98 8.25 -8.10
C TYR A 106 4.72 6.95 -8.47
N ASN A 107 5.89 7.07 -9.12
CA ASN A 107 6.72 5.90 -9.42
C ASN A 107 7.16 5.18 -8.15
N THR A 108 7.58 5.90 -7.10
CA THR A 108 7.92 5.27 -5.83
C THR A 108 6.71 4.61 -5.17
N LEU A 109 5.51 5.21 -5.23
CA LEU A 109 4.27 4.58 -4.76
C LEU A 109 4.04 3.23 -5.44
N VAL A 110 4.18 3.17 -6.77
CA VAL A 110 4.08 1.94 -7.55
C VAL A 110 5.16 0.94 -7.14
N ARG A 111 6.42 1.37 -6.95
CA ARG A 111 7.49 0.48 -6.46
C ARG A 111 7.20 -0.09 -5.07
N ILE A 112 6.65 0.70 -4.15
CA ILE A 112 6.25 0.21 -2.82
C ILE A 112 5.16 -0.86 -2.96
N ALA A 113 4.17 -0.60 -3.81
CA ALA A 113 3.11 -1.55 -4.13
C ALA A 113 3.68 -2.86 -4.71
N GLU A 114 4.56 -2.79 -5.71
CA GLU A 114 5.24 -3.96 -6.31
C GLU A 114 6.03 -4.77 -5.27
N GLU A 115 6.74 -4.09 -4.36
CA GLU A 115 7.50 -4.76 -3.29
C GLU A 115 6.58 -5.52 -2.32
N ILE A 116 5.47 -4.90 -1.93
CA ILE A 116 4.47 -5.53 -1.06
C ILE A 116 3.79 -6.70 -1.78
N GLU A 117 3.40 -6.54 -3.04
CA GLU A 117 2.81 -7.59 -3.87
C GLU A 117 3.74 -8.78 -4.02
N ARG A 118 5.00 -8.54 -4.37
CA ARG A 118 5.99 -9.61 -4.52
C ARG A 118 6.23 -10.37 -3.22
N ALA A 119 6.28 -9.67 -2.08
CA ALA A 119 6.59 -10.29 -0.79
C ALA A 119 5.39 -10.98 -0.13
N SER A 120 4.18 -10.42 -0.30
CA SER A 120 3.00 -10.81 0.47
C SER A 120 1.87 -11.38 -0.41
N GLY A 121 1.96 -11.25 -1.74
CA GLY A 121 0.93 -11.70 -2.69
C GLY A 121 -0.37 -10.91 -2.56
N VAL A 122 -0.28 -9.60 -2.34
CA VAL A 122 -1.45 -8.73 -2.13
C VAL A 122 -2.25 -8.50 -3.41
N VAL A 123 -3.49 -8.07 -3.24
CA VAL A 123 -4.26 -7.40 -4.29
C VAL A 123 -4.50 -5.95 -3.89
N ILE A 124 -4.25 -5.03 -4.82
CA ILE A 124 -4.33 -3.60 -4.56
C ILE A 124 -5.69 -3.06 -5.00
N TYR A 125 -6.37 -2.38 -4.08
CA TYR A 125 -7.66 -1.74 -4.29
C TYR A 125 -7.55 -0.22 -4.12
N ASN A 126 -8.08 0.52 -5.09
CA ASN A 126 -8.20 1.97 -5.07
C ASN A 126 -9.63 2.36 -4.65
N PRO A 127 -9.88 2.72 -3.39
CA PRO A 127 -11.21 3.09 -2.92
C PRO A 127 -11.75 4.38 -3.56
N ALA A 128 -10.90 5.28 -4.05
CA ALA A 128 -11.33 6.51 -4.70
C ALA A 128 -11.99 6.25 -6.06
N GLU A 129 -11.49 5.25 -6.78
CA GLU A 129 -12.01 4.84 -8.10
C GLU A 129 -12.95 3.64 -8.02
N GLY A 130 -12.99 2.96 -6.87
CA GLY A 130 -13.75 1.73 -6.69
C GLY A 130 -13.22 0.56 -7.52
N SER A 131 -11.94 0.60 -7.91
CA SER A 131 -11.29 -0.32 -8.85
C SER A 131 -10.12 -1.05 -8.18
N PHE A 132 -9.72 -2.18 -8.76
CA PHE A 132 -8.45 -2.83 -8.46
C PHE A 132 -7.37 -2.28 -9.40
N VAL A 133 -6.16 -2.11 -8.88
CA VAL A 133 -4.99 -1.60 -9.62
C VAL A 133 -4.26 -2.77 -10.29
#